data_AF-A0A2E7Q5J6-F1
#
_entry.id   AF-A0A2E7Q5J6-F1
#
_cell.length_a   1.000
_cell.length_b   1.000
_cell.length_c   1.000
_cell.angle_alpha   90.00
_cell.angle_beta   90.00
_cell.angle_gamma   90.00
#
_symmetry.space_group_name_H-M   'P 1'
#
loop_
_entity.id
_entity.type
_entity.pdbx_description
1 polymer ?
#
loop_
_entity_poly.entity_id
_entity_poly.type
_entity_poly.pdbx_seq_one_letter_code
_entity_poly.pdbx_strand_id
1 'polypeptide(L)'
;DLTERVARYEVQMDAIEVRKSAQELRAIWAAGNEYLQAQAPWTTFKTDPDRAAAQVRLALNLIPLYAVLSAPFVPEAARTMLEAMGAPDAAWPGEVESALGQLPPRHPFTVPEVLFAKITDEQREDWETRFAGTRD
;
A
#
# COMPACT_ATOMS: atom_id res chain seq x y z
N ASP A 1 -0.58 16.58 -0.03
CA ASP A 1 -1.31 16.19 -1.24
C ASP A 1 -0.73 14.87 -1.75
N LEU A 2 -1.57 13.91 -2.18
CA LEU A 2 -1.11 12.59 -2.64
C LEU A 2 -0.46 12.68 -4.03
N THR A 3 -0.99 13.51 -4.93
CA THR A 3 -0.44 13.74 -6.27
C THR A 3 1.00 14.24 -6.20
N GLU A 4 1.25 15.24 -5.36
CA GLU A 4 2.59 15.78 -5.14
C GLU A 4 3.58 14.73 -4.58
N ARG A 5 3.10 13.83 -3.70
CA ARG A 5 3.92 12.74 -3.16
C ARG A 5 4.33 11.74 -4.23
N VAL A 6 3.39 11.35 -5.10
CA VAL A 6 3.67 10.42 -6.22
C VAL A 6 4.66 11.05 -7.19
N ALA A 7 4.48 12.32 -7.56
CA ALA A 7 5.42 13.01 -8.43
C ALA A 7 6.83 13.11 -7.82
N ARG A 8 6.96 13.42 -6.52
CA ARG A 8 8.27 13.39 -5.84
C ARG A 8 8.88 12.00 -5.80
N TYR A 9 8.07 10.98 -5.57
CA TYR A 9 8.52 9.59 -5.58
C TYR A 9 9.11 9.20 -6.93
N GLU A 10 8.43 9.55 -8.03
CA GLU A 10 8.90 9.32 -9.40
C GLU A 10 10.23 10.02 -9.68
N VAL A 11 10.34 11.31 -9.35
CA VAL A 11 11.58 12.07 -9.52
C VAL A 11 12.74 11.42 -8.75
N GLN A 12 12.50 10.91 -7.56
CA GLN A 12 13.50 10.21 -6.76
C GLN A 12 13.87 8.84 -7.36
N MET A 13 12.90 8.10 -7.91
CA MET A 13 13.13 6.84 -8.59
C MET A 13 13.96 7.02 -9.86
N ASP A 14 13.64 8.03 -10.68
CA ASP A 14 14.38 8.37 -11.90
C ASP A 14 15.82 8.79 -11.61
N ALA A 15 16.04 9.48 -10.48
CA ALA A 15 17.37 9.84 -9.99
C ALA A 15 18.12 8.67 -9.31
N ILE A 16 17.51 7.48 -9.23
CA ILE A 16 18.07 6.28 -8.58
C ILE A 16 18.35 6.53 -7.08
N GLU A 17 17.56 7.41 -6.45
CA GLU A 17 17.65 7.77 -5.04
C GLU A 17 16.86 6.78 -4.16
N VAL A 18 17.26 5.50 -4.19
CA VAL A 18 16.53 4.36 -3.63
C VAL A 18 16.05 4.58 -2.18
N ARG A 19 16.90 5.18 -1.33
CA ARG A 19 16.52 5.45 0.07
C ARG A 19 15.45 6.53 0.18
N LYS A 20 15.54 7.59 -0.61
CA LYS A 20 14.57 8.70 -0.59
C LYS A 20 13.24 8.22 -1.14
N SER A 21 13.25 7.51 -2.27
CA SER A 21 12.03 6.97 -2.86
C SER A 21 11.34 5.96 -1.95
N ALA A 22 12.08 5.09 -1.25
CA ALA A 22 11.49 4.20 -0.24
C ALA A 22 10.83 4.95 0.93
N GLN A 23 11.42 6.08 1.37
CA GLN A 23 10.84 6.93 2.42
C GLN A 23 9.59 7.64 1.94
N GLU A 24 9.59 8.18 0.72
CA GLU A 24 8.42 8.83 0.12
C GLU A 24 7.29 7.81 -0.11
N LEU A 25 7.61 6.60 -0.57
CA LEU A 25 6.64 5.50 -0.69
C LEU A 25 5.96 5.18 0.66
N ARG A 26 6.71 5.12 1.76
CA ARG A 26 6.13 4.99 3.10
C ARG A 26 5.25 6.17 3.49
N ALA A 27 5.64 7.38 3.11
CA ALA A 27 4.85 8.58 3.40
C ALA A 27 3.54 8.61 2.60
N ILE A 28 3.52 8.06 1.39
CA ILE A 28 2.31 7.82 0.59
C ILE A 28 1.36 6.88 1.34
N TRP A 29 1.84 5.73 1.83
CA TRP A 29 1.02 4.81 2.61
C TRP A 29 0.47 5.44 3.89
N ALA A 30 1.32 6.19 4.60
CA ALA A 30 0.93 6.89 5.82
C ALA A 30 -0.23 7.86 5.56
N ALA A 31 -0.17 8.63 4.47
CA ALA A 31 -1.21 9.59 4.11
C ALA A 31 -2.59 8.93 3.90
N GLY A 32 -2.66 7.77 3.22
CA GLY A 32 -3.95 7.09 3.06
C GLY A 32 -4.43 6.37 4.33
N ASN A 33 -3.52 5.88 5.17
CA ASN A 33 -3.89 5.36 6.49
C ASN A 33 -4.46 6.48 7.37
N GLU A 34 -3.84 7.64 7.39
CA GLU A 34 -4.33 8.84 8.08
C GLU A 34 -5.71 9.25 7.57
N TYR A 35 -5.92 9.23 6.24
CA TYR A 35 -7.25 9.46 5.65
C TYR A 35 -8.29 8.48 6.22
N LEU A 36 -8.01 7.18 6.19
CA LEU A 36 -8.97 6.16 6.65
C LEU A 36 -9.29 6.32 8.15
N GLN A 37 -8.28 6.65 8.96
CA GLN A 37 -8.47 6.95 10.38
C GLN A 37 -9.28 8.22 10.61
N ALA A 38 -8.99 9.29 9.89
CA ALA A 38 -9.72 10.56 10.01
C ALA A 38 -11.18 10.43 9.57
N GLN A 39 -11.45 9.64 8.53
CA GLN A 39 -12.81 9.38 8.05
C GLN A 39 -13.58 8.39 8.92
N ALA A 40 -12.88 7.48 9.61
CA ALA A 40 -13.42 6.48 10.52
C ALA A 40 -14.71 5.81 9.99
N PRO A 41 -14.68 5.10 8.85
CA PRO A 41 -15.89 4.57 8.20
C PRO A 41 -16.69 3.61 9.10
N TRP A 42 -16.03 2.90 10.02
CA TRP A 42 -16.70 2.06 11.02
C TRP A 42 -17.60 2.85 11.99
N THR A 43 -17.30 4.12 12.21
CA THR A 43 -18.13 5.05 12.98
C THR A 43 -19.18 5.68 12.08
N THR A 44 -18.77 6.19 10.91
CA THR A 44 -19.66 6.83 9.93
C THR A 44 -20.79 5.89 9.50
N PHE A 45 -20.53 4.59 9.33
CA PHE A 45 -21.51 3.60 8.93
C PHE A 45 -22.74 3.52 9.87
N LYS A 46 -22.57 3.88 11.15
CA LYS A 46 -23.66 3.85 12.13
C LYS A 46 -24.71 4.95 11.89
N THR A 47 -24.37 6.01 11.16
CA THR A 47 -25.24 7.17 10.92
C THR A 47 -25.47 7.45 9.44
N ASP A 48 -24.48 7.19 8.59
CA ASP A 48 -24.53 7.44 7.15
C ASP A 48 -23.80 6.30 6.40
N PRO A 49 -24.51 5.19 6.10
CA PRO A 49 -23.94 4.05 5.40
C PRO A 49 -23.41 4.38 4.00
N ASP A 50 -24.06 5.29 3.28
CA ASP A 50 -23.67 5.66 1.91
C ASP A 50 -22.35 6.43 1.91
N ARG A 51 -22.18 7.35 2.86
CA ARG A 51 -20.89 8.03 3.05
C ARG A 51 -19.79 7.06 3.46
N ALA A 52 -20.07 6.12 4.37
CA ALA A 52 -19.10 5.10 4.75
C ALA A 52 -18.71 4.22 3.55
N ALA A 53 -19.66 3.86 2.70
CA ALA A 53 -19.39 3.12 1.46
C ALA A 53 -18.49 3.91 0.50
N ALA A 54 -18.70 5.22 0.35
CA ALA A 54 -17.82 6.08 -0.46
C ALA A 54 -16.38 6.14 0.12
N GLN A 55 -16.26 6.28 1.45
CA GLN A 55 -14.96 6.29 2.14
C GLN A 55 -14.19 4.98 1.94
N VAL A 56 -14.87 3.83 2.12
CA VAL A 56 -14.30 2.49 1.91
C VAL A 56 -13.94 2.28 0.45
N ARG A 57 -14.78 2.72 -0.51
CA ARG A 57 -14.47 2.62 -1.94
C ARG A 57 -13.18 3.36 -2.29
N LEU A 58 -12.96 4.55 -1.75
CA LEU A 58 -11.70 5.27 -1.96
C LEU A 58 -10.52 4.50 -1.35
N ALA A 59 -10.68 3.96 -0.14
CA ALA A 59 -9.66 3.14 0.50
C ALA A 59 -9.29 1.89 -0.31
N LEU A 60 -10.27 1.23 -0.94
CA LEU A 60 -10.02 0.10 -1.83
C LEU A 60 -9.29 0.53 -3.11
N ASN A 61 -9.61 1.69 -3.68
CA ASN A 61 -8.91 2.21 -4.86
C ASN A 61 -7.47 2.67 -4.59
N LEU A 62 -7.11 2.95 -3.32
CA LEU A 62 -5.72 3.19 -2.95
C LEU A 62 -4.86 1.92 -3.05
N ILE A 63 -5.46 0.72 -2.94
CA ILE A 63 -4.70 -0.54 -2.90
C ILE A 63 -3.97 -0.82 -4.22
N PRO A 64 -4.61 -0.76 -5.41
CA PRO A 64 -3.90 -0.92 -6.68
C PRO A 64 -2.81 0.13 -6.89
N LEU A 65 -3.08 1.39 -6.53
CA LEU A 65 -2.08 2.46 -6.59
C LEU A 65 -0.85 2.12 -5.74
N TYR A 66 -1.06 1.72 -4.49
CA TYR A 66 0.04 1.32 -3.61
C TYR A 66 0.77 0.12 -4.14
N ALA A 67 0.07 -0.89 -4.65
CA ALA A 67 0.68 -2.09 -5.15
C ALA A 67 1.63 -1.79 -6.31
N VAL A 68 1.18 -1.02 -7.30
CA VAL A 68 2.01 -0.65 -8.45
C VAL A 68 3.24 0.16 -8.02
N LEU A 69 3.06 1.17 -7.17
CA LEU A 69 4.19 1.97 -6.67
C LEU A 69 5.16 1.14 -5.83
N SER A 70 4.67 0.09 -5.15
CA SER A 70 5.48 -0.77 -4.28
C SER A 70 6.20 -1.90 -5.02
N ALA A 71 5.83 -2.20 -6.26
CA ALA A 71 6.39 -3.31 -7.03
C ALA A 71 7.93 -3.30 -7.13
N PRO A 72 8.62 -2.14 -7.26
CA PRO A 72 10.09 -2.10 -7.26
C PRO A 72 10.75 -2.50 -5.94
N PHE A 73 10.02 -2.46 -4.81
CA PHE A 73 10.54 -2.73 -3.47
C PHE A 73 10.06 -4.07 -2.89
N VAL A 74 8.79 -4.40 -3.10
CA VAL A 74 8.11 -5.57 -2.53
C VAL A 74 7.21 -6.23 -3.60
N PRO A 75 7.80 -6.79 -4.67
CA PRO A 75 7.06 -7.26 -5.85
C PRO A 75 6.01 -8.33 -5.52
N GLU A 76 6.31 -9.21 -4.56
CA GLU A 76 5.38 -10.27 -4.15
C GLU A 76 4.16 -9.72 -3.40
N ALA A 77 4.35 -8.78 -2.48
CA ALA A 77 3.25 -8.13 -1.78
C ALA A 77 2.41 -7.27 -2.73
N ALA A 78 3.06 -6.60 -3.70
CA ALA A 78 2.39 -5.87 -4.77
C ALA A 78 1.48 -6.79 -5.60
N ARG A 79 1.99 -7.94 -6.04
CA ARG A 79 1.21 -8.94 -6.79
C ARG A 79 0.00 -9.42 -5.99
N THR A 80 0.19 -9.79 -4.73
CA THR A 80 -0.92 -10.22 -3.84
C THR A 80 -1.98 -9.13 -3.67
N MET A 81 -1.59 -7.87 -3.52
CA MET A 81 -2.53 -6.74 -3.45
C MET A 81 -3.33 -6.56 -4.75
N LEU A 82 -2.67 -6.64 -5.91
CA LEU A 82 -3.33 -6.52 -7.22
C LEU A 82 -4.30 -7.68 -7.48
N GLU A 83 -3.88 -8.90 -7.18
CA GLU A 83 -4.73 -10.10 -7.30
C GLU A 83 -5.94 -10.01 -6.38
N ALA A 84 -5.74 -9.60 -5.13
CA ALA A 84 -6.83 -9.39 -4.18
C ALA A 84 -7.85 -8.37 -4.68
N MET A 85 -7.38 -7.30 -5.32
CA MET A 85 -8.25 -6.27 -5.91
C MET A 85 -8.76 -6.64 -7.30
N GLY A 86 -8.48 -7.82 -7.84
CA GLY A 86 -8.91 -8.20 -9.19
C GLY A 86 -8.36 -7.27 -10.29
N ALA A 87 -7.17 -6.71 -10.08
CA ALA A 87 -6.52 -5.75 -10.97
C ALA A 87 -5.06 -6.14 -11.30
N PRO A 88 -4.80 -7.37 -11.78
CA PRO A 88 -3.43 -7.87 -12.02
C PRO A 88 -2.66 -7.04 -13.05
N ASP A 89 -3.36 -6.42 -13.99
CA ASP A 89 -2.78 -5.63 -15.08
C ASP A 89 -2.74 -4.12 -14.77
N ALA A 90 -2.82 -3.73 -13.49
CA ALA A 90 -2.71 -2.33 -13.11
C ALA A 90 -1.34 -1.76 -13.55
N ALA A 91 -1.39 -0.72 -14.37
CA ALA A 91 -0.21 -0.03 -14.88
C ALA A 91 0.27 1.04 -13.90
N TRP A 92 1.49 1.53 -14.12
CA TRP A 92 2.00 2.72 -13.46
C TRP A 92 0.98 3.86 -13.56
N PRO A 93 0.64 4.54 -12.44
CA PRO A 93 -0.38 5.58 -12.48
C PRO A 93 0.08 6.72 -13.39
N GLY A 94 -0.81 7.17 -14.28
CA GLY A 94 -0.67 8.50 -14.87
C GLY A 94 -1.13 9.54 -13.84
N GLU A 95 -2.34 10.07 -14.03
CA GLU A 95 -2.96 10.94 -13.04
C GLU A 95 -3.45 10.16 -11.81
N VAL A 96 -3.06 10.61 -10.61
CA VAL A 96 -3.45 9.98 -9.34
C VAL A 96 -4.96 9.93 -9.18
N GLU A 97 -5.69 11.00 -9.56
CA GLU A 97 -7.15 11.01 -9.48
C GLU A 97 -7.79 9.88 -10.31
N SER A 98 -7.25 9.63 -11.51
CA SER A 98 -7.73 8.55 -12.37
C SER A 98 -7.42 7.18 -11.78
N ALA A 99 -6.24 7.01 -11.17
CA ALA A 99 -5.88 5.77 -10.47
C ALA A 99 -6.83 5.50 -9.28
N LEU A 100 -7.25 6.54 -8.56
CA LEU A 100 -8.21 6.44 -7.45
C LEU A 100 -9.66 6.16 -7.90
N GLY A 101 -9.93 6.21 -9.20
CA GLY A 101 -11.22 5.89 -9.80
C GLY A 101 -11.28 4.52 -10.49
N GLN A 102 -10.18 3.77 -10.53
CA GLN A 102 -10.03 2.58 -11.37
C GLN A 102 -11.03 1.46 -11.08
N LEU A 103 -11.34 1.23 -9.80
CA LEU A 103 -12.29 0.19 -9.37
C LEU A 103 -13.72 0.77 -9.36
N PRO A 104 -14.62 0.30 -10.24
CA PRO A 104 -15.99 0.79 -10.29
C PRO A 104 -16.80 0.38 -9.05
N PRO A 105 -17.94 1.01 -8.79
CA PRO A 105 -18.86 0.53 -7.75
C PRO A 105 -19.25 -0.94 -7.97
N ARG A 106 -19.32 -1.70 -6.87
CA ARG A 106 -19.59 -3.17 -6.86
C ARG A 106 -18.50 -4.03 -7.49
N HIS A 107 -17.30 -3.47 -7.71
CA HIS A 107 -16.13 -4.26 -8.13
C HIS A 107 -15.84 -5.37 -7.10
N PRO A 108 -15.72 -6.64 -7.54
CA PRO A 108 -15.41 -7.74 -6.64
C PRO A 108 -13.95 -7.69 -6.20
N PHE A 109 -13.69 -8.05 -4.96
CA PHE A 109 -12.34 -8.20 -4.43
C PHE A 109 -12.32 -9.38 -3.45
N THR A 110 -11.13 -9.91 -3.19
CA THR A 110 -10.89 -10.89 -2.15
C THR A 110 -10.11 -10.27 -1.00
N VAL A 111 -10.23 -10.85 0.20
CA VAL A 111 -9.44 -10.43 1.35
C VAL A 111 -8.27 -11.40 1.47
N PRO A 112 -7.03 -10.95 1.23
CA PRO A 112 -5.87 -11.81 1.35
C PRO A 112 -5.54 -12.07 2.83
N GLU A 113 -4.68 -13.06 3.08
CA GLU A 113 -4.02 -13.19 4.38
C GLU A 113 -3.16 -11.95 4.69
N VAL A 114 -2.67 -11.86 5.93
CA VAL A 114 -1.81 -10.76 6.35
C VAL A 114 -0.57 -10.69 5.45
N LEU A 115 -0.39 -9.57 4.75
CA LEU A 115 0.69 -9.39 3.76
C LEU A 115 2.10 -9.50 4.36
N PHE A 116 2.27 -9.04 5.60
CA PHE A 116 3.56 -9.04 6.29
C PHE A 116 3.41 -9.67 7.66
N ALA A 117 3.95 -10.87 7.82
CA ALA A 117 4.06 -11.50 9.13
C ALA A 117 5.01 -10.69 10.02
N LYS A 118 4.63 -10.51 11.28
CA LYS A 118 5.51 -9.88 12.27
C LYS A 118 6.72 -10.79 12.51
N ILE A 119 7.92 -10.22 12.43
CA ILE A 119 9.14 -10.88 12.92
C ILE A 119 9.08 -10.87 14.45
N THR A 120 9.09 -12.04 15.08
CA THR A 120 9.07 -12.16 16.54
C THR A 120 10.45 -11.94 17.13
N ASP A 121 10.50 -11.59 18.43
CA ASP A 121 11.78 -11.44 19.14
C ASP A 121 12.54 -12.77 19.17
N GLU A 122 11.85 -13.89 19.36
CA GLU A 122 12.42 -15.24 19.29
C GLU A 122 13.06 -15.55 17.92
N GLN A 123 12.37 -15.21 16.82
CA GLN A 123 12.94 -15.38 15.47
C GLN A 123 14.19 -14.52 15.28
N ARG A 124 14.16 -13.29 15.78
CA ARG A 124 15.32 -12.39 15.71
C ARG A 124 16.51 -12.97 16.48
N GLU A 125 16.30 -13.46 17.69
CA GLU A 125 17.35 -14.06 18.54
C GLU A 125 17.93 -15.34 17.93
N ASP A 126 17.07 -16.21 17.37
CA ASP A 126 17.49 -17.41 16.64
C ASP A 126 18.37 -17.04 15.43
N TRP A 127 17.92 -16.09 14.61
CA TRP A 127 18.67 -15.67 13.42
C TRP A 127 19.99 -15.00 13.78
N GLU A 128 20.02 -14.17 14.83
CA GLU A 128 21.26 -13.56 15.32
C GLU A 128 22.28 -14.63 15.72
N THR A 129 21.85 -15.64 16.47
CA THR A 129 22.72 -16.76 16.88
C THR A 129 23.18 -17.59 15.67
N ARG A 130 22.25 -17.97 14.80
CA ARG A 130 22.50 -18.82 13.63
C ARG A 130 23.44 -18.18 12.62
N PHE A 131 23.38 -16.85 12.46
CA PHE A 131 24.16 -16.11 11.46
C PHE A 131 25.29 -15.25 12.05
N ALA A 132 25.61 -15.39 13.35
CA ALA A 132 26.71 -14.67 14.00
C ALA A 132 28.10 -14.95 13.40
N GLY A 133 28.23 -16.07 12.67
CA GLY A 133 29.50 -16.56 12.14
C GLY A 133 30.38 -17.20 13.21
N THR A 134 31.15 -18.21 12.84
CA THR A 134 32.20 -18.78 13.69
C THR A 134 33.52 -18.07 13.39
N ARG A 135 34.18 -17.53 14.42
CA ARG A 135 35.57 -17.11 14.32
C ARG A 135 36.45 -18.34 14.56
N ASP A 136 37.06 -18.85 13.50
CA ASP A 136 38.24 -19.74 13.58
C ASP A 136 39.52 -18.92 13.75
#